data_AF-F0NXU0-F1
#
_entry.id   AF-F0NXU0-F1
#
_cell.length_a   1.000
_cell.length_b   1.000
_cell.length_c   1.000
_cell.angle_alpha   90.00
_cell.angle_beta   90.00
_cell.angle_gamma   90.00
#
_symmetry.space_group_name_H-M   'P 1'
#
loop_
_entity.id
_entity.type
_entity.pdbx_description
1 polymer ?
#
loop_
_entity_poly.entity_id
_entity_poly.type
_entity_poly.pdbx_seq_one_letter_code
_entity_poly.pdbx_strand_id
1 'polypeptide(L)'
;MEKQLFTEYAPGERKKFLQDNADSVELISYTRRLSHDEITELKDKLSSIAIEINTISLEKKEALERFIDRSKPLNIIYADLLEKIQNKSESIEEHCFKLVNHEKGMVGYYNEAGELVYSRPITPKERQSTIFNINRKAK
;
A
#
# COMPACT_ATOMS: atom_id res chain seq x y z
N MET A 1 16.81 27.91 -55.24
CA MET A 1 16.43 26.61 -55.85
C MET A 1 14.93 26.56 -55.99
N GLU A 2 14.44 25.92 -57.06
CA GLU A 2 13.01 25.70 -57.26
C GLU A 2 12.44 24.81 -56.13
N LYS A 3 11.20 25.10 -55.72
CA LYS A 3 10.55 24.33 -54.63
C LYS A 3 10.15 22.93 -55.04
N GLN A 4 9.93 22.72 -56.34
CA GLN A 4 9.50 21.46 -56.92
C GLN A 4 10.21 21.30 -58.26
N LEU A 5 10.79 20.13 -58.50
CA LEU A 5 11.49 19.78 -59.75
C LEU A 5 10.70 18.69 -60.48
N PHE A 6 10.76 18.69 -61.81
CA PHE A 6 10.22 17.63 -62.66
C PHE A 6 8.71 17.37 -62.44
N THR A 7 7.94 18.43 -62.18
CA THR A 7 6.50 18.36 -61.91
C THR A 7 5.68 17.86 -63.11
N GLU A 8 6.22 18.03 -64.31
CA GLU A 8 5.65 17.61 -65.60
C GLU A 8 5.67 16.10 -65.83
N TYR A 9 6.50 15.35 -65.09
CA TYR A 9 6.59 13.89 -65.19
C TYR A 9 5.73 13.19 -64.13
N ALA A 10 5.30 11.95 -64.44
CA ALA A 10 4.56 11.12 -63.51
C ALA A 10 5.42 10.78 -62.26
N PRO A 11 4.81 10.52 -61.08
CA PRO A 11 5.55 10.29 -59.83
C PRO A 11 6.62 9.17 -59.91
N GLY A 12 6.35 8.11 -60.67
CA GLY A 12 7.29 7.01 -60.88
C GLY A 12 8.47 7.38 -61.78
N GLU A 13 8.24 8.24 -62.78
CA GLU A 13 9.28 8.73 -63.70
C GLU A 13 10.11 9.83 -63.06
N ARG A 14 9.50 10.66 -62.21
CA ARG A 14 10.16 11.74 -61.45
C ARG A 14 11.36 11.23 -60.65
N LYS A 15 11.25 10.04 -60.05
CA LYS A 15 12.35 9.42 -59.30
C LYS A 15 13.53 9.05 -60.21
N LYS A 16 13.27 8.52 -61.41
CA LYS A 16 14.34 8.17 -62.38
C LYS A 16 15.07 9.42 -62.84
N PHE A 17 14.33 10.46 -63.23
CA PHE A 17 14.92 11.74 -63.63
C PHE A 17 15.75 12.39 -62.51
N LEU A 18 15.29 12.32 -61.26
CA LEU A 18 16.07 12.78 -60.11
C LEU A 18 17.37 12.00 -59.93
N GLN A 19 17.36 10.67 -60.14
CA GLN A 19 18.57 9.85 -60.03
C GLN A 19 19.55 10.09 -61.18
N ASP A 20 19.07 10.20 -62.40
CA ASP A 20 19.91 10.37 -63.59
C ASP A 20 20.58 11.76 -63.67
N ASN A 21 20.00 12.77 -62.99
CA ASN A 21 20.52 14.14 -62.93
C ASN A 21 21.16 14.52 -61.58
N ALA A 22 21.21 13.60 -60.60
CA ALA A 22 21.81 13.88 -59.29
C ALA A 22 23.34 13.70 -59.32
N ASP A 23 24.07 14.63 -58.69
CA ASP A 23 25.52 14.50 -58.50
C ASP A 23 25.88 13.37 -57.53
N SER A 24 25.06 13.15 -56.49
CA SER A 24 25.17 12.05 -55.53
C SER A 24 23.81 11.76 -54.86
N VAL A 25 23.60 10.52 -54.38
CA VAL A 25 22.40 10.14 -53.61
C VAL A 25 22.79 9.97 -52.15
N GLU A 26 22.33 10.88 -51.30
CA GLU A 26 22.67 10.91 -49.88
C GLU A 26 21.45 10.62 -48.99
N LEU A 27 21.66 9.85 -47.92
CA LEU A 27 20.66 9.62 -46.90
C LEU A 27 20.68 10.79 -45.92
N ILE A 28 19.74 11.71 -46.09
CA ILE A 28 19.56 12.86 -45.19
C ILE A 28 18.26 12.74 -44.40
N SER A 29 18.30 13.21 -43.16
CA SER A 29 17.11 13.38 -42.32
C SER A 29 16.58 14.80 -42.49
N TYR A 30 15.32 14.95 -42.87
CA TYR A 30 14.65 16.25 -42.97
C TYR A 30 13.24 16.19 -42.41
N THR A 31 12.73 17.35 -42.00
CA THR A 31 11.38 17.46 -41.44
C THR A 31 10.38 17.73 -42.57
N ARG A 32 9.46 16.78 -42.79
CA ARG A 32 8.33 16.97 -43.69
C ARG A 32 7.21 17.69 -42.96
N ARG A 33 6.53 18.63 -43.63
CA ARG A 33 5.26 19.19 -43.14
C ARG A 33 4.14 18.19 -43.36
N LEU A 34 3.33 17.98 -42.32
CA LEU A 34 2.12 17.18 -42.40
C LEU A 34 1.01 17.97 -43.09
N SER A 35 0.16 17.27 -43.83
CA SER A 35 -1.05 17.86 -44.40
C SER A 35 -2.10 18.11 -43.30
N HIS A 36 -3.14 18.89 -43.61
CA HIS A 36 -4.24 19.09 -42.67
C HIS A 36 -4.95 17.79 -42.31
N ASP A 37 -5.18 16.93 -43.32
CA ASP A 37 -5.84 15.63 -43.12
C ASP A 37 -5.01 14.70 -42.24
N GLU A 38 -3.68 14.63 -42.46
CA GLU A 38 -2.77 13.85 -41.61
C GLU A 38 -2.77 14.34 -40.16
N ILE A 39 -2.82 15.67 -39.95
CA ILE A 39 -2.91 16.25 -38.61
C ILE A 39 -4.24 15.88 -37.95
N THR A 40 -5.33 15.86 -38.71
CA THR A 40 -6.66 15.49 -38.21
C THR A 40 -6.69 14.02 -37.80
N GLU A 41 -6.20 13.11 -38.65
CA GLU A 41 -6.09 11.69 -38.29
C GLU A 41 -5.22 11.46 -37.04
N LEU A 42 -4.13 12.20 -36.89
CA LEU A 42 -3.28 12.11 -35.70
C LEU A 42 -3.99 12.58 -34.45
N LYS A 43 -4.80 13.64 -34.53
CA LYS A 43 -5.61 14.13 -33.41
C LYS A 43 -6.67 13.11 -33.00
N ASP A 44 -7.32 12.47 -33.97
CA ASP A 44 -8.32 11.44 -33.69
C ASP A 44 -7.68 10.23 -33.00
N LYS A 45 -6.54 9.74 -33.52
CA LYS A 45 -5.76 8.67 -32.88
C LYS A 45 -5.31 9.06 -31.47
N LEU A 46 -4.84 10.29 -31.28
CA LEU A 46 -4.42 10.81 -29.99
C LEU A 46 -5.58 10.83 -29.00
N SER A 47 -6.78 11.23 -29.44
CA SER A 47 -7.99 11.23 -28.62
C SER A 47 -8.35 9.81 -28.16
N SER A 48 -8.37 8.84 -29.08
CA SER A 48 -8.63 7.43 -28.73
C SER A 48 -7.62 6.89 -27.72
N ILE A 49 -6.32 7.11 -27.94
CA ILE A 49 -5.27 6.66 -27.04
C ILE A 49 -5.41 7.34 -25.66
N ALA A 50 -5.73 8.64 -25.62
CA ALA A 50 -5.91 9.36 -24.37
C ALA A 50 -7.07 8.80 -23.53
N ILE A 51 -8.17 8.40 -24.18
CA ILE A 51 -9.31 7.76 -23.52
C ILE A 51 -8.88 6.41 -22.94
N GLU A 52 -8.19 5.58 -23.71
CA GLU A 52 -7.69 4.27 -23.25
C GLU A 52 -6.75 4.40 -22.06
N ILE A 53 -5.80 5.35 -22.12
CA ILE A 53 -4.88 5.64 -21.01
C ILE A 53 -5.66 6.00 -19.75
N ASN A 54 -6.70 6.82 -19.87
CA ASN A 54 -7.50 7.23 -18.73
C ASN A 54 -8.28 6.05 -18.12
N THR A 55 -8.88 5.20 -18.95
CA THR A 55 -9.55 3.97 -18.50
C THR A 55 -8.59 3.06 -17.73
N ILE A 56 -7.41 2.78 -18.29
CA ILE A 56 -6.38 1.95 -17.63
C ILE A 56 -5.93 2.58 -16.31
N SER A 57 -5.79 3.91 -16.26
CA SER A 57 -5.41 4.63 -15.04
C SER A 57 -6.45 4.48 -13.94
N LEU A 58 -7.75 4.58 -14.28
CA LEU A 58 -8.86 4.39 -13.36
C LEU A 58 -8.92 2.94 -12.84
N GLU A 59 -8.83 1.96 -13.73
CA GLU A 59 -8.82 0.54 -13.35
C GLU A 59 -7.65 0.21 -12.41
N LYS A 60 -6.45 0.76 -12.70
CA LYS A 60 -5.28 0.61 -11.84
C LYS A 60 -5.53 1.20 -10.44
N LYS A 61 -6.16 2.37 -10.38
CA LYS A 61 -6.48 3.03 -9.10
C LYS A 61 -7.47 2.19 -8.29
N GLU A 62 -8.54 1.71 -8.91
CA GLU A 62 -9.52 0.83 -8.26
C GLU A 62 -8.89 -0.48 -7.77
N ALA A 63 -8.04 -1.10 -8.59
CA ALA A 63 -7.34 -2.32 -8.21
C ALA A 63 -6.42 -2.08 -7.00
N LEU A 64 -5.67 -0.97 -7.00
CA LEU A 64 -4.82 -0.58 -5.86
C LEU A 64 -5.64 -0.35 -4.60
N GLU A 65 -6.78 0.35 -4.68
CA GLU A 65 -7.68 0.56 -3.54
C GLU A 65 -8.17 -0.78 -2.97
N ARG A 66 -8.58 -1.73 -3.82
CA ARG A 66 -8.96 -3.09 -3.37
C ARG A 66 -7.82 -3.82 -2.66
N PHE A 67 -6.59 -3.71 -3.16
CA PHE A 67 -5.42 -4.31 -2.50
C PHE A 67 -5.10 -3.65 -1.16
N ILE A 68 -5.21 -2.33 -1.09
CA ILE A 68 -5.02 -1.56 0.15
C ILE A 68 -6.07 -1.98 1.17
N ASP A 69 -7.34 -2.05 0.81
CA ASP A 69 -8.43 -2.39 1.72
C ASP A 69 -8.36 -3.83 2.21
N ARG A 70 -7.87 -4.76 1.39
CA ARG A 70 -7.59 -6.14 1.81
C ARG A 70 -6.34 -6.24 2.71
N SER A 71 -5.32 -5.41 2.45
CA SER A 71 -4.05 -5.45 3.18
C SER A 71 -4.13 -4.77 4.55
N LYS A 72 -4.87 -3.66 4.67
CA LYS A 72 -5.06 -2.92 5.94
C LYS A 72 -5.43 -3.80 7.14
N PRO A 73 -6.51 -4.60 7.11
CA PRO A 73 -6.88 -5.41 8.28
C PRO A 73 -5.82 -6.47 8.60
N LEU A 74 -5.18 -7.05 7.57
CA LEU A 74 -4.12 -8.03 7.77
C LEU A 74 -2.87 -7.41 8.41
N ASN A 75 -2.51 -6.18 8.04
CA ASN A 75 -1.38 -5.47 8.63
C ASN A 75 -1.64 -5.09 10.10
N ILE A 76 -2.90 -4.76 10.44
CA ILE A 76 -3.29 -4.50 11.84
C ILE A 76 -3.14 -5.78 12.67
N ILE A 77 -3.67 -6.90 12.18
CA ILE A 77 -3.55 -8.20 12.86
C ILE A 77 -2.08 -8.63 12.96
N TYR A 78 -1.31 -8.46 11.88
CA TYR A 78 0.11 -8.76 11.86
C TYR A 78 0.87 -7.94 12.91
N ALA A 79 0.60 -6.64 13.02
CA ALA A 79 1.23 -5.78 14.01
C ALA A 79 0.90 -6.19 15.46
N ASP A 80 -0.38 -6.47 15.75
CA ASP A 80 -0.82 -6.95 17.07
C ASP A 80 -0.14 -8.27 17.46
N LEU A 81 -0.14 -9.24 16.55
CA LEU A 81 0.52 -10.53 16.78
C LEU A 81 2.02 -10.37 16.97
N LEU A 82 2.66 -9.50 16.18
CA LEU A 82 4.09 -9.24 16.30
C LEU A 82 4.43 -8.61 17.66
N GLU A 83 3.61 -7.67 18.14
CA GLU A 83 3.77 -7.07 19.46
C GLU A 83 3.62 -8.12 20.58
N LYS A 84 2.58 -8.96 20.52
CA LYS A 84 2.37 -10.05 21.49
C LYS A 84 3.55 -11.03 21.51
N ILE A 85 4.07 -11.40 20.34
CA ILE A 85 5.23 -12.30 20.23
C ILE A 85 6.49 -11.64 20.78
N GLN A 86 6.73 -10.37 20.47
CA GLN A 86 7.91 -9.64 20.95
C GLN A 86 7.91 -9.48 22.47
N ASN A 87 6.76 -9.13 23.04
CA ASN A 87 6.62 -8.92 24.48
C ASN A 87 6.45 -10.24 25.25
N LYS A 88 6.17 -11.35 24.54
CA LYS A 88 5.83 -12.67 25.12
C LYS A 88 4.71 -12.57 26.17
N SER A 89 3.83 -11.59 26.01
CA SER A 89 2.77 -11.27 26.95
C SER A 89 1.56 -10.77 26.20
N GLU A 90 0.37 -11.17 26.65
CA GLU A 90 -0.90 -10.66 26.17
C GLU A 90 -1.56 -9.88 27.31
N SER A 91 -2.02 -8.66 27.03
CA SER A 91 -2.76 -7.85 28.00
C SER A 91 -4.17 -8.41 28.11
N ILE A 92 -4.41 -9.21 29.14
CA ILE A 92 -5.72 -9.78 29.46
C ILE A 92 -6.39 -8.91 30.51
N GLU A 93 -7.59 -8.39 30.19
CA GLU A 93 -8.46 -7.74 31.16
C GLU A 93 -9.45 -8.76 31.73
N GLU A 94 -9.08 -9.41 32.82
CA GLU A 94 -9.92 -10.38 33.53
C GLU A 94 -10.22 -9.96 34.97
N HIS A 95 -11.31 -10.51 35.53
CA HIS A 95 -11.68 -10.26 36.92
C HIS A 95 -10.71 -11.01 37.85
N CYS A 96 -9.68 -10.30 38.32
CA CYS A 96 -8.74 -10.86 39.30
C CYS A 96 -9.27 -10.75 40.73
N PHE A 97 -9.17 -11.84 41.49
CA PHE A 97 -9.51 -11.90 42.90
C PHE A 97 -8.34 -11.44 43.77
N LYS A 98 -8.59 -10.41 44.59
CA LYS A 98 -7.60 -9.84 45.50
C LYS A 98 -7.63 -10.56 46.85
N LEU A 99 -6.50 -11.16 47.25
CA LEU A 99 -6.32 -11.82 48.53
C LEU A 99 -5.24 -11.11 49.33
N VAL A 100 -5.56 -10.72 50.57
CA VAL A 100 -4.62 -10.06 51.49
C VAL A 100 -4.04 -11.09 52.45
N ASN A 101 -2.72 -11.24 52.46
CA ASN A 101 -2.00 -12.10 53.41
C ASN A 101 -1.29 -11.24 54.46
N HIS A 102 -1.93 -11.08 55.61
CA HIS A 102 -1.42 -10.25 56.71
C HIS A 102 -0.15 -10.81 57.35
N GLU A 103 0.05 -12.14 57.36
CA GLU A 103 1.23 -12.77 57.94
C GLU A 103 2.49 -12.46 57.12
N LYS A 104 2.37 -12.49 55.79
CA LYS A 104 3.48 -12.19 54.88
C LYS A 104 3.57 -10.73 54.46
N GLY A 105 2.61 -9.89 54.86
CA GLY A 105 2.60 -8.47 54.51
C GLY A 105 2.31 -8.17 53.03
N MET A 106 1.74 -9.14 52.29
CA MET A 106 1.57 -9.08 50.83
C MET A 106 0.11 -9.23 50.40
N VAL A 107 -0.24 -8.61 49.27
CA VAL A 107 -1.50 -8.79 48.55
C VAL A 107 -1.20 -9.51 47.25
N GLY A 108 -1.92 -10.60 46.98
CA GLY A 108 -1.88 -11.30 45.70
C GLY A 108 -3.18 -11.10 44.92
N TYR A 109 -3.06 -10.98 43.61
CA TYR A 109 -4.16 -10.95 42.65
C TYR A 109 -4.14 -12.25 41.87
N TYR A 110 -5.26 -12.98 41.89
CA TYR A 110 -5.37 -14.31 41.29
C TYR A 110 -6.43 -14.31 40.21
N ASN A 111 -6.20 -15.04 39.12
CA ASN A 111 -7.20 -15.24 38.07
C ASN A 111 -8.27 -16.26 38.49
N GLU A 112 -9.25 -16.52 37.62
CA GLU A 112 -10.32 -17.51 37.87
C GLU A 112 -9.79 -18.94 38.09
N ALA A 113 -8.64 -19.29 37.51
CA ALA A 113 -7.98 -20.58 37.70
C ALA A 113 -7.22 -20.67 39.04
N GLY A 114 -7.12 -19.57 39.80
CA GLY A 114 -6.40 -19.51 41.06
C GLY A 114 -4.88 -19.33 40.92
N GLU A 115 -4.40 -18.90 39.75
CA GLU A 115 -2.99 -18.58 39.51
C GLU A 115 -2.68 -17.15 39.93
N LEU A 116 -1.49 -16.92 40.51
CA LEU A 116 -1.06 -15.59 40.97
C LEU A 116 -0.58 -14.75 39.79
N VAL A 117 -1.34 -13.73 39.42
CA VAL A 117 -1.06 -12.84 38.27
C VAL A 117 -0.19 -11.64 38.68
N TYR A 118 -0.42 -11.09 39.88
CA TYR A 118 0.32 -9.92 40.37
C TYR A 118 0.39 -9.94 41.90
N SER A 119 1.48 -9.45 42.47
CA SER A 119 1.59 -9.29 43.92
C SER A 119 2.28 -7.98 44.30
N ARG A 120 1.87 -7.42 45.44
CA ARG A 120 2.45 -6.19 45.99
C ARG A 120 2.38 -6.16 47.53
N PRO A 121 3.16 -5.29 48.19
CA PRO A 121 3.01 -5.06 49.63
C PRO A 121 1.61 -4.55 50.01
N ILE A 122 1.18 -4.88 51.23
CA ILE A 122 -0.06 -4.39 51.83
C ILE A 122 -0.01 -2.88 52.01
N THR A 123 -1.06 -2.18 51.58
CA THR A 123 -1.22 -0.75 51.85
C THR A 123 -1.68 -0.49 53.30
N PRO A 124 -1.40 0.69 53.87
CA PRO A 124 -1.80 1.02 55.26
C PRO A 124 -3.30 0.83 55.54
N LYS A 125 -4.15 1.12 54.55
CA LYS A 125 -5.61 0.95 54.63
C LYS A 125 -6.02 -0.52 54.70
N GLU A 126 -5.40 -1.38 53.89
CA GLU A 126 -5.63 -2.83 53.88
C GLU A 126 -5.10 -3.51 55.15
N ARG A 127 -4.03 -2.96 55.73
CA ARG A 127 -3.50 -3.43 57.03
C ARG A 127 -4.50 -3.20 58.17
N GLN A 128 -5.32 -2.15 58.07
CA GLN A 128 -6.29 -1.74 59.09
C GLN A 128 -7.65 -2.44 58.97
N SER A 129 -7.98 -3.06 57.84
CA SER A 129 -9.25 -3.78 57.65
C SER A 129 -9.26 -5.11 58.42
N THR A 130 -9.65 -5.01 59.70
CA THR A 130 -10.14 -6.03 60.66
C THR A 130 -10.12 -7.53 60.30
N ILE A 131 -9.22 -8.27 60.96
CA ILE A 131 -9.45 -9.33 61.98
C ILE A 131 -10.67 -10.27 61.78
N PHE A 132 -11.00 -10.70 60.56
CA PHE A 132 -11.80 -11.92 60.38
C PHE A 132 -10.95 -12.99 59.70
N ASN A 133 -10.22 -13.73 60.53
CA ASN A 133 -9.55 -14.98 60.20
C ASN A 133 -10.61 -16.03 59.80
N ILE A 134 -10.96 -16.09 58.52
CA ILE A 134 -11.54 -17.31 57.97
C ILE A 134 -10.37 -18.19 57.58
N ASN A 135 -10.12 -19.21 58.41
CA ASN A 135 -9.20 -20.32 58.15
C ASN A 135 -9.47 -20.91 56.76
N ARG A 136 -8.75 -20.44 55.74
CA ARG A 136 -8.63 -21.13 54.46
C ARG A 136 -7.58 -22.22 54.60
N LYS A 137 -7.87 -23.23 55.44
CA LYS A 137 -7.18 -24.52 55.34
C LYS A 137 -7.96 -25.38 54.36
N ALA A 138 -7.21 -25.90 53.41
CA ALA A 138 -7.61 -26.84 52.38
C ALA A 138 -8.50 -27.96 52.93
N LYS A 139 -9.52 -28.30 52.13
CA LYS A 139 -9.94 -29.67 51.92
C LYS A 139 -10.35 -29.84 50.47
#